data_AF-A0A9X2XPM6-F1
#
_entry.id   AF-A0A9X2XPM6-F1
#
_cell.length_a   1.000
_cell.length_b   1.000
_cell.length_c   1.000
_cell.angle_alpha   90.00
_cell.angle_beta   90.00
_cell.angle_gamma   90.00
#
_symmetry.space_group_name_H-M   'P 1'
#
loop_
_entity.id
_entity.type
_entity.pdbx_description
1 polymer ?
#
loop_
_entity_poly.entity_id
_entity_poly.type
_entity_poly.pdbx_seq_one_letter_code
_entity_poly.pdbx_strand_id
1 'polypeptide(L)'
;MKIISYILPVVRNKYLLAVIAFAVWMLFFDKNDVFTQRQRRRELKALEESKAFYTEEIAKEKKVSEELRSNPAAIEKYAREKYFMKRDNEDIFIVEDGNIQATQ
;
A
#
# COMPACT_ATOMS: atom_id res chain seq x y z
N MET A 1 32.68 33.46 -17.01
CA MET A 1 31.72 34.59 -17.08
C MET A 1 31.34 34.88 -18.55
N LYS A 2 30.52 34.02 -19.18
CA LYS A 2 30.01 34.26 -20.55
C LYS A 2 28.48 34.26 -20.61
N ILE A 3 27.85 33.59 -19.66
CA ILE A 3 26.39 33.49 -19.53
C ILE A 3 25.77 34.88 -19.36
N ILE A 4 26.39 35.74 -18.53
CA ILE A 4 25.90 37.10 -18.21
C ILE A 4 25.78 37.99 -19.45
N SER A 5 26.73 37.93 -20.39
CA SER A 5 26.70 38.75 -21.62
C SER A 5 25.62 38.33 -22.61
N TYR A 6 25.18 37.06 -22.60
CA TYR A 6 24.05 36.59 -23.42
C TYR A 6 22.70 37.00 -22.84
N ILE A 7 22.61 37.21 -21.52
CA ILE A 7 21.37 37.58 -20.84
C ILE A 7 21.03 39.06 -21.09
N LEU A 8 22.02 39.96 -21.16
CA LEU A 8 21.80 41.41 -21.36
C LEU A 8 20.86 41.79 -22.53
N PRO A 9 21.01 41.27 -23.76
CA PRO A 9 20.10 41.61 -24.87
C PRO A 9 18.70 40.99 -24.72
N VAL A 10 18.57 39.87 -24.02
CA VAL A 10 17.30 39.20 -23.68
C VAL A 10 16.49 40.06 -22.70
N VAL A 11 17.15 40.72 -21.72
CA VAL A 11 16.47 41.62 -20.75
C VAL A 11 16.00 42.93 -21.39
N ARG A 12 16.59 43.36 -22.52
CA ARG A 12 16.22 44.61 -23.20
C ARG A 12 14.87 44.52 -23.92
N ASN A 13 14.41 43.32 -24.25
CA ASN A 13 13.08 43.12 -24.83
C ASN A 13 12.05 42.79 -23.74
N LYS A 14 11.26 43.80 -23.35
CA LYS A 14 10.20 43.69 -22.33
C LYS A 14 9.18 42.58 -22.59
N TYR A 15 8.90 42.26 -23.85
CA TYR A 15 7.96 41.19 -24.21
C TYR A 15 8.55 39.81 -23.98
N LEU A 16 9.84 39.63 -24.32
CA LEU A 16 10.54 38.37 -24.10
C LEU A 16 10.70 38.09 -22.60
N LEU A 17 10.99 39.12 -21.80
CA LEU A 17 11.07 39.00 -20.35
C LEU A 17 9.72 38.61 -19.73
N ALA A 18 8.62 39.21 -20.22
CA ALA A 18 7.27 38.86 -19.79
C ALA A 18 6.92 37.41 -20.15
N VAL A 19 7.29 36.93 -21.35
CA VAL A 19 7.07 35.54 -21.77
C VAL A 19 7.91 34.57 -20.96
N ILE A 20 9.18 34.89 -20.67
CA ILE A 20 10.04 34.04 -19.83
C ILE A 20 9.51 34.01 -18.39
N ALA A 21 9.11 35.15 -17.83
CA ALA A 21 8.51 35.22 -16.49
C ALA A 21 7.20 34.41 -16.44
N PHE A 22 6.36 34.51 -17.46
CA PHE A 22 5.13 33.73 -17.58
C PHE A 22 5.41 32.23 -17.74
N ALA A 23 6.42 31.85 -18.53
CA ALA A 23 6.82 30.46 -18.69
C ALA A 23 7.39 29.88 -17.39
N VAL A 24 8.24 30.63 -16.68
CA VAL A 24 8.74 30.24 -15.36
C VAL A 24 7.58 30.14 -14.35
N TRP A 25 6.62 31.06 -14.38
CA TRP A 25 5.42 30.97 -13.54
C TRP A 25 4.61 29.70 -13.82
N MET A 26 4.32 29.42 -15.09
CA MET A 26 3.60 28.21 -15.51
C MET A 26 4.38 26.92 -15.22
N LEU A 27 5.72 26.95 -15.18
CA LEU A 27 6.52 25.76 -14.91
C LEU A 27 6.72 25.48 -13.41
N PHE A 28 6.81 26.51 -12.58
CA PHE A 28 7.15 26.38 -11.15
C PHE A 28 5.98 26.60 -10.20
N PHE A 29 4.99 27.42 -10.56
CA PHE A 29 3.82 27.72 -9.72
C PHE A 29 2.55 26.98 -10.15
N ASP A 30 2.56 26.34 -11.32
CA ASP A 30 1.43 25.50 -11.76
C ASP A 30 1.43 24.13 -11.05
N LYS A 31 0.26 23.50 -10.96
CA LYS A 31 -0.04 22.28 -10.15
C LYS A 31 0.77 21.02 -10.52
N ASN A 32 1.65 21.11 -11.51
CA ASN A 32 2.56 20.06 -11.94
C ASN A 32 3.85 20.00 -11.11
N ASP A 33 3.75 20.28 -9.80
CA ASP A 33 4.86 20.06 -8.88
C ASP A 33 5.23 18.56 -8.86
N VAL A 34 6.52 18.30 -9.07
CA VAL A 34 7.17 17.00 -8.98
C VAL A 34 6.87 16.34 -7.62
N PHE A 35 6.75 17.13 -6.56
CA PHE A 35 6.40 16.64 -5.23
C PHE A 35 5.02 15.99 -5.21
N THR A 36 4.00 16.69 -5.72
CA THR A 36 2.63 16.19 -5.82
C THR A 36 2.56 14.94 -6.71
N GLN A 37 3.33 14.90 -7.79
CA GLN A 37 3.37 13.74 -8.65
C GLN A 37 4.05 12.53 -8.00
N ARG A 38 5.09 12.74 -7.19
CA ARG A 38 5.71 11.68 -6.38
C ARG A 38 4.76 11.15 -5.31
N GLN A 39 4.02 12.03 -4.62
CA GLN A 39 3.03 11.60 -3.64
C GLN A 39 1.93 10.75 -4.28
N ARG A 40 1.34 11.20 -5.39
CA ARG A 40 0.34 10.44 -6.14
C ARG A 40 0.85 9.07 -6.60
N ARG A 41 2.12 8.98 -7.05
CA ARG A 41 2.74 7.70 -7.41
C ARG A 41 2.89 6.75 -6.22
N ARG A 42 3.21 7.28 -5.03
CA ARG A 42 3.27 6.47 -3.80
C ARG A 42 1.90 5.97 -3.38
N GLU A 43 0.90 6.84 -3.41
CA GLU A 43 -0.50 6.48 -3.12
C GLU A 43 -1.01 5.40 -4.10
N LEU A 44 -0.72 5.55 -5.40
CA LEU A 44 -1.06 4.56 -6.40
C LEU A 44 -0.42 3.20 -6.10
N LYS A 45 0.88 3.17 -5.80
CA LYS A 45 1.59 1.93 -5.47
C LYS A 45 1.01 1.27 -4.21
N ALA A 46 0.73 2.05 -3.16
CA ALA A 46 0.13 1.54 -1.94
C ALA A 46 -1.26 0.93 -2.19
N LEU A 47 -2.06 1.57 -3.05
CA LEU A 47 -3.38 1.08 -3.43
C LEU A 47 -3.30 -0.21 -4.27
N GLU A 48 -2.32 -0.31 -5.17
CA GLU A 48 -2.05 -1.52 -5.95
C GLU A 48 -1.60 -2.69 -5.06
N GLU A 49 -0.69 -2.46 -4.10
CA GLU A 49 -0.28 -3.46 -3.11
C GLU A 49 -1.47 -3.93 -2.27
N SER A 50 -2.30 -2.99 -1.80
CA SER A 50 -3.51 -3.31 -1.02
C SER A 50 -4.48 -4.15 -1.86
N LYS A 51 -4.70 -3.77 -3.12
CA LYS A 51 -5.55 -4.53 -4.05
C LYS A 51 -5.02 -5.94 -4.26
N ALA A 52 -3.71 -6.10 -4.47
CA ALA A 52 -3.09 -7.41 -4.67
C ALA A 52 -3.28 -8.30 -3.43
N PHE A 53 -3.01 -7.76 -2.24
CA PHE A 53 -3.21 -8.46 -0.97
C PHE A 53 -4.65 -8.97 -0.80
N TYR A 54 -5.65 -8.09 -0.91
CA TYR A 54 -7.04 -8.51 -0.74
C TYR A 54 -7.53 -9.46 -1.83
N THR A 55 -7.03 -9.32 -3.07
CA THR A 55 -7.37 -10.25 -4.15
C THR A 55 -6.87 -11.66 -3.83
N GLU A 56 -5.65 -11.78 -3.30
CA GLU A 56 -5.10 -13.06 -2.86
C GLU A 56 -5.88 -13.63 -1.67
N GLU A 57 -6.20 -12.81 -0.68
CA GLU A 57 -6.92 -13.24 0.52
C GLU A 57 -8.34 -13.73 0.19
N ILE A 58 -9.05 -13.01 -0.67
CA ILE A 58 -10.36 -13.44 -1.19
C ILE A 58 -10.25 -14.76 -1.94
N ALA A 59 -9.18 -14.96 -2.73
CA ALA A 59 -8.99 -16.21 -3.46
C ALA A 59 -8.73 -17.39 -2.51
N LYS A 60 -7.97 -17.18 -1.44
CA LYS A 60 -7.76 -18.19 -0.38
C LYS A 60 -9.07 -18.50 0.35
N GLU A 61 -9.79 -17.47 0.78
CA GLU A 61 -11.04 -17.62 1.52
C GLU A 61 -12.12 -18.33 0.70
N LYS A 62 -12.19 -18.04 -0.61
CA LYS A 62 -13.09 -18.76 -1.53
C LYS A 62 -12.77 -20.25 -1.60
N LYS A 63 -11.49 -20.62 -1.70
CA LYS A 63 -11.08 -22.04 -1.69
C LYS A 63 -11.48 -22.73 -0.40
N VAL A 64 -11.21 -22.09 0.74
CA VAL A 64 -11.64 -22.60 2.06
C VAL A 64 -13.15 -22.77 2.11
N SER A 65 -13.92 -21.78 1.66
CA SER A 65 -15.38 -21.85 1.61
C SER A 65 -15.91 -22.99 0.73
N GLU A 66 -15.30 -23.22 -0.43
CA GLU A 66 -15.64 -24.35 -1.31
C GLU A 66 -15.30 -25.72 -0.67
N GLU A 67 -14.15 -25.83 -0.01
CA GLU A 67 -13.75 -27.04 0.73
C GLU A 67 -14.72 -27.33 1.89
N LEU A 68 -15.11 -26.30 2.64
CA LEU A 68 -16.10 -26.41 3.72
C LEU A 68 -17.48 -26.83 3.19
N ARG A 69 -17.91 -26.32 2.03
CA ARG A 69 -19.22 -26.67 1.45
C ARG A 69 -19.28 -28.10 0.91
N SER A 70 -18.15 -28.63 0.45
CA SER A 70 -18.10 -29.93 -0.24
C SER A 70 -17.76 -31.10 0.68
N ASN A 71 -17.06 -30.86 1.80
CA ASN A 71 -16.54 -31.93 2.65
C ASN A 71 -16.88 -31.74 4.15
N PRO A 72 -17.74 -32.59 4.74
CA PRO A 72 -18.04 -32.55 6.18
C PRO A 72 -16.82 -32.71 7.08
N ALA A 73 -15.81 -33.49 6.66
CA ALA A 73 -14.58 -33.66 7.43
C ALA A 73 -13.71 -32.39 7.42
N ALA A 74 -13.78 -31.59 6.34
CA ALA A 74 -13.12 -30.29 6.28
C ALA A 74 -13.76 -29.27 7.24
N ILE A 75 -15.10 -29.33 7.40
CA ILE A 75 -15.82 -28.51 8.39
C ILE A 75 -15.35 -28.82 9.81
N GLU A 76 -15.31 -30.10 10.19
CA GLU A 76 -14.87 -30.50 11.54
C GLU A 76 -13.42 -30.09 11.81
N LYS A 77 -12.52 -30.32 10.85
CA LYS A 77 -11.12 -29.91 10.97
C LYS A 77 -10.98 -28.40 11.16
N TYR A 78 -11.69 -27.61 10.34
CA TYR A 78 -11.65 -26.15 10.44
C TYR A 78 -12.22 -25.64 11.77
N ALA A 79 -13.34 -26.20 12.25
CA ALA A 79 -13.92 -25.85 13.54
C ALA A 79 -12.98 -26.15 14.72
N ARG A 80 -12.24 -27.26 14.65
CA ARG A 80 -11.27 -27.66 15.68
C ARG A 80 -9.97 -26.83 15.64
N GLU A 81 -9.43 -26.54 14.46
CA GLU A 81 -8.16 -25.81 14.31
C GLU A 81 -8.31 -24.29 14.46
N LYS A 82 -9.40 -23.70 13.96
CA LYS A 82 -9.60 -22.24 14.01
C LYS A 82 -10.40 -21.77 15.21
N TYR A 83 -11.38 -22.55 15.64
CA TYR A 83 -12.31 -22.14 16.70
C TYR A 83 -12.22 -23.02 17.94
N PHE A 84 -11.33 -24.02 17.97
CA PHE A 84 -11.14 -24.94 19.09
C PHE A 84 -12.46 -25.56 19.59
N MET A 85 -13.40 -25.81 18.66
CA MET A 85 -14.69 -26.37 19.00
C MET A 85 -14.55 -27.81 19.50
N LYS A 86 -15.28 -28.14 20.57
CA LYS A 86 -15.32 -29.47 21.19
C LYS A 86 -16.73 -30.07 21.10
N ARG A 87 -16.81 -31.40 21.17
CA ARG A 87 -18.09 -32.10 21.37
C ARG A 87 -18.45 -32.09 22.86
N ASP A 88 -19.73 -32.24 23.17
CA ASP A 88 -20.22 -32.19 24.57
C ASP A 88 -19.59 -33.26 25.48
N ASN A 89 -19.10 -34.36 24.89
CA ASN A 89 -18.45 -35.48 25.58
C ASN A 89 -16.91 -35.46 25.45
N GLU A 90 -16.31 -34.33 25.07
CA GLU A 90 -14.87 -34.19 24.85
C GLU A 90 -14.30 -33.01 25.65
N ASP A 91 -13.13 -33.20 26.25
CA ASP A 91 -12.36 -32.15 26.90
C ASP A 91 -11.09 -31.85 26.11
N ILE A 92 -10.95 -30.59 25.67
CA ILE A 92 -9.80 -30.10 24.91
C ILE A 92 -8.86 -29.38 25.88
N PHE A 93 -7.59 -29.79 25.90
CA PHE A 93 -6.53 -29.15 26.66
C PHE A 93 -5.61 -28.39 25.70
N ILE A 94 -5.46 -27.08 25.91
CA ILE A 94 -4.47 -26.25 25.19
C ILE A 94 -3.24 -26.18 26.10
N VAL A 95 -2.15 -26.81 25.67
CA VAL A 95 -0.87 -26.75 26.38
C VAL A 95 -0.09 -25.60 25.77
N GLU A 96 0.03 -24.50 26.52
CA GLU A 96 0.99 -23.45 26.19
C GLU A 96 2.37 -23.94 26.65
N ASP A 97 3.32 -24.03 25.73
CA ASP A 97 4.72 -24.27 26.08
C ASP A 97 5.19 -23.09 26.93
N GLY A 98 5.22 -23.30 28.24
CA GLY A 98 5.52 -22.29 29.23
C GLY A 98 6.81 -21.58 28.89
N ASN A 99 6.70 -20.26 28.72
CA ASN A 99 7.82 -19.34 28.80
C ASN A 99 8.36 -19.42 30.23
N ILE A 100 9.27 -20.37 30.50
CA ILE A 100 10.04 -20.43 31.74
C ILE A 100 11.04 -19.28 31.70
N GLN A 101 10.54 -18.06 31.91
CA GLN A 101 11.39 -16.96 32.34
C GLN A 101 11.71 -17.25 33.81
N ALA A 102 12.90 -17.80 34.04
CA ALA A 102 13.48 -17.83 35.37
C ALA A 102 13.61 -16.38 35.86
N THR A 103 12.67 -15.96 36.71
CA THR A 103 12.80 -14.74 37.50
C THR A 103 14.03 -14.89 38.39
N GLN A 104 15.06 -14.09 38.10
CA GLN A 104 16.09 -13.70 39.07
C GLN A 104 15.72 -12.34 39.65
#